data_AF-A0A131XTK9-F1
#
_entry.id   AF-A0A131XTK9-F1
#
_cell.length_a   1.000
_cell.length_b   1.000
_cell.length_c   1.000
_cell.angle_alpha   90.00
_cell.angle_beta   90.00
_cell.angle_gamma   90.00
#
_symmetry.space_group_name_H-M   'P 1'
#
loop_
_entity.id
_entity.type
_entity.pdbx_description
1 polymer ?
#
loop_
_entity_poly.entity_id
_entity_poly.type
_entity_poly.pdbx_seq_one_letter_code
_entity_poly.pdbx_strand_id
1 'polypeptide(L)'
;HPVDASRYIHFVSDFPHLIKCLRNGLLKCPFNTPDGHVTMHHVREAFKIDASSLTLKAMPGITKCHLQPNAFEKMRVGLAFQLFGDRV
;
A
#
# COMPACT_ATOMS: atom_id res chain seq x y z
N HIS A 1 -17.43 30.47 -0.24
CA HIS A 1 -18.07 30.15 -1.53
C HIS A 1 -17.87 31.37 -2.43
N PRO A 2 -17.69 31.23 -3.77
CA PRO A 2 -17.30 32.36 -4.63
C PRO A 2 -18.24 33.58 -4.56
N VAL A 3 -19.48 33.38 -4.08
CA VAL A 3 -20.50 34.43 -3.93
C VAL A 3 -20.98 34.62 -2.48
N ASP A 4 -20.69 33.66 -1.59
CA ASP A 4 -21.25 33.65 -0.23
C ASP A 4 -20.13 33.39 0.80
N ALA A 5 -19.91 34.35 1.68
CA ALA A 5 -18.87 34.32 2.71
C ALA A 5 -19.22 33.37 3.87
N SER A 6 -20.50 33.02 4.05
CA SER A 6 -20.95 32.12 5.13
C SER A 6 -20.75 30.64 4.80
N ARG A 7 -20.46 30.31 3.53
CA ARG A 7 -20.33 28.94 3.04
C ARG A 7 -18.88 28.56 2.77
N TYR A 8 -18.50 27.38 3.22
CA TYR A 8 -17.17 26.81 2.99
C TYR A 8 -17.17 25.85 1.80
N ILE A 9 -16.05 25.83 1.07
CA ILE A 9 -15.77 24.83 0.04
C ILE A 9 -14.60 24.01 0.57
N HIS A 10 -14.86 22.75 0.86
CA HIS A 10 -13.85 21.82 1.36
C HIS A 10 -13.23 21.07 0.19
N PHE A 11 -11.91 21.09 0.11
CA PHE A 11 -11.17 20.29 -0.86
C PHE A 11 -10.82 18.95 -0.23
N VAL A 12 -11.16 17.88 -0.93
CA VAL A 12 -10.84 16.51 -0.53
C VAL A 12 -10.01 15.87 -1.62
N SER A 13 -8.91 15.26 -1.23
CA SER A 13 -8.10 14.45 -2.14
C SER A 13 -8.70 13.05 -2.27
N ASP A 14 -8.52 12.43 -3.43
CA ASP A 14 -8.84 11.02 -3.63
C ASP A 14 -7.92 10.13 -2.78
N PHE A 15 -8.39 9.79 -1.59
CA PHE A 15 -7.65 9.00 -0.62
C PHE A 15 -7.24 7.60 -1.15
N PRO A 16 -8.12 6.83 -1.81
CA PRO A 16 -7.73 5.59 -2.48
C PRO A 16 -6.54 5.76 -3.44
N HIS A 17 -6.50 6.86 -4.20
CA HIS A 17 -5.39 7.16 -5.09
C HIS A 17 -4.10 7.51 -4.35
N LEU A 18 -4.17 8.21 -3.22
CA LEU A 18 -3.00 8.49 -2.38
C LEU A 18 -2.36 7.20 -1.86
N ILE A 19 -3.15 6.26 -1.37
CA ILE A 19 -2.65 4.95 -0.88
C ILE A 19 -2.00 4.16 -2.02
N LYS A 20 -2.60 4.17 -3.22
CA LYS A 20 -1.99 3.57 -4.41
C LYS A 20 -0.63 4.21 -4.74
N CYS A 21 -0.54 5.53 -4.71
CA CYS A 21 0.70 6.26 -4.97
C CYS A 21 1.77 5.93 -3.93
N LEU A 22 1.41 5.90 -2.65
CA LEU A 22 2.29 5.50 -1.56
C LEU A 22 2.85 4.08 -1.77
N ARG A 23 1.97 3.10 -2.04
CA ARG A 23 2.37 1.72 -2.35
C ARG A 23 3.35 1.67 -3.53
N ASN A 24 3.04 2.37 -4.62
CA ASN A 24 3.88 2.38 -5.82
C ASN A 24 5.23 3.05 -5.58
N GLY A 25 5.29 4.07 -4.74
CA GLY A 25 6.54 4.71 -4.30
C GLY A 25 7.37 3.75 -3.47
N LEU A 26 6.78 3.18 -2.41
CA LEU A 26 7.44 2.26 -1.49
C LEU A 26 8.00 0.99 -2.17
N LEU A 27 7.32 0.49 -3.20
CA LEU A 27 7.82 -0.64 -4.00
C LEU A 27 9.06 -0.30 -4.83
N LYS A 28 9.23 0.97 -5.24
CA LYS A 28 10.36 1.46 -6.05
C LYS A 28 11.54 1.85 -5.17
N CYS A 29 11.29 2.63 -4.13
CA CYS A 29 12.31 3.13 -3.23
C CYS A 29 11.79 3.17 -1.79
N PRO A 30 12.67 2.97 -0.81
CA PRO A 30 12.31 3.17 0.58
C PRO A 30 12.23 4.67 0.92
N PHE A 31 11.63 5.00 2.06
CA PHE A 31 11.53 6.37 2.55
C PHE A 31 11.89 6.47 4.03
N ASN A 32 12.40 7.65 4.42
CA ASN A 32 12.72 7.96 5.81
C ASN A 32 11.52 8.62 6.50
N THR A 33 11.26 8.19 7.72
CA THR A 33 10.40 8.87 8.69
C THR A 33 11.27 9.33 9.87
N PRO A 34 10.78 10.25 10.72
CA PRO A 34 11.50 10.63 11.94
C PRO A 34 11.87 9.44 12.83
N ASP A 35 11.04 8.38 12.80
CA ASP A 35 11.21 7.18 13.62
C ASP A 35 12.06 6.08 12.95
N GLY A 36 12.45 6.23 11.68
CA GLY A 36 13.31 5.25 11.01
C GLY A 36 13.14 5.15 9.50
N HIS A 37 13.50 3.99 8.96
CA HIS A 37 13.54 3.75 7.52
C HIS A 37 12.52 2.69 7.11
N VAL A 38 11.57 3.08 6.26
CA VAL A 38 10.50 2.20 5.80
C VAL A 38 10.90 1.57 4.47
N THR A 39 10.95 0.23 4.45
CA THR A 39 11.36 -0.55 3.28
C THR A 39 10.53 -1.82 3.13
N MET A 40 10.29 -2.20 1.87
CA MET A 40 9.62 -3.47 1.52
C MET A 40 10.49 -4.70 1.75
N HIS A 41 11.76 -4.53 2.13
CA HIS A 41 12.67 -5.64 2.39
C HIS A 41 12.08 -6.63 3.41
N HIS A 42 11.62 -6.13 4.57
CA HIS A 42 11.08 -6.99 5.63
C HIS A 42 9.86 -7.79 5.17
N VAL A 43 8.94 -7.15 4.43
CA VAL A 43 7.75 -7.82 3.89
C VAL A 43 8.12 -8.89 2.86
N ARG A 44 9.13 -8.64 2.02
CA ARG A 44 9.62 -9.62 1.03
C ARG A 44 10.23 -10.84 1.69
N GLU A 45 11.03 -10.66 2.74
CA GLU A 45 11.61 -11.79 3.48
C GLU A 45 10.53 -12.58 4.24
N ALA A 46 9.60 -11.91 4.90
CA ALA A 46 8.46 -12.57 5.54
C ALA A 46 7.65 -13.41 4.54
N PHE A 47 7.40 -12.87 3.34
CA PHE A 47 6.69 -13.59 2.28
C PHE A 47 7.45 -14.81 1.78
N LYS A 48 8.78 -14.75 1.67
CA LYS A 48 9.59 -15.93 1.29
C LYS A 48 9.48 -17.05 2.32
N ILE A 49 9.56 -16.70 3.61
CA ILE A 49 9.43 -17.66 4.71
C ILE A 49 8.04 -18.28 4.68
N ASP A 50 6.99 -17.46 4.58
CA ASP A 50 5.61 -17.94 4.58
C ASP A 50 5.26 -18.77 3.33
N ALA A 51 5.82 -18.40 2.18
CA ALA A 51 5.65 -19.16 0.94
C ALA A 51 6.28 -20.56 0.99
N SER A 52 7.27 -20.78 1.86
CA SER A 52 7.89 -22.09 2.08
C SER A 52 7.10 -23.01 3.01
N SER A 53 6.12 -22.46 3.75
CA SER A 53 5.22 -23.25 4.59
C SER A 53 4.26 -24.08 3.74
N LEU A 54 4.26 -25.40 3.95
CA LEU A 54 3.41 -26.35 3.23
C LEU A 54 2.00 -26.49 3.82
N THR A 55 1.78 -26.01 5.05
CA THR A 55 0.55 -26.24 5.80
C THR A 55 -0.26 -24.96 5.96
N LEU A 56 0.03 -24.18 7.01
CA LEU A 56 -0.65 -22.94 7.34
C LEU A 56 0.26 -21.76 7.02
N LYS A 57 -0.32 -20.79 6.29
CA LYS A 57 0.33 -19.52 5.96
C LYS A 57 -0.13 -18.45 6.93
N ALA A 58 0.82 -17.68 7.43
CA ALA A 58 0.60 -16.49 8.24
C ALA A 58 0.13 -15.30 7.40
N MET A 59 0.47 -15.26 6.10
CA MET A 59 0.13 -14.16 5.20
C MET A 59 -0.58 -14.64 3.91
N PRO A 60 -1.72 -15.36 4.02
CA PRO A 60 -2.40 -15.92 2.85
C PRO A 60 -3.00 -14.84 1.93
N GLY A 61 -3.24 -13.63 2.43
CA GLY A 61 -3.77 -12.50 1.66
C GLY A 61 -2.72 -11.82 0.78
N ILE A 62 -1.46 -11.83 1.21
CA ILE A 62 -0.35 -11.28 0.46
C ILE A 62 0.16 -12.28 -0.57
N THR A 63 0.19 -11.85 -1.83
CA THR A 63 0.65 -12.65 -2.96
C THR A 63 1.69 -11.89 -3.78
N LYS A 64 2.27 -12.55 -4.79
CA LYS A 64 3.29 -11.94 -5.66
C LYS A 64 2.82 -10.63 -6.33
N CYS A 65 1.53 -10.50 -6.64
CA CYS A 65 1.00 -9.26 -7.25
C CYS A 65 1.01 -8.05 -6.29
N HIS A 66 1.19 -8.26 -4.99
CA HIS A 66 1.35 -7.18 -4.01
C HIS A 66 2.79 -6.66 -3.96
N LEU A 67 3.76 -7.57 -4.08
CA LEU A 67 5.20 -7.27 -3.95
C LEU A 67 5.87 -6.92 -5.29
N GLN A 68 5.38 -7.50 -6.38
CA GLN A 68 5.88 -7.31 -7.74
C GLN A 68 4.71 -7.13 -8.73
N PRO A 69 3.90 -6.07 -8.56
CA PRO A 69 2.77 -5.79 -9.45
C PRO A 69 3.23 -5.45 -10.87
N ASN A 70 2.53 -5.99 -11.86
CA ASN A 70 2.62 -5.53 -13.25
C ASN A 70 1.93 -4.16 -13.44
N ALA A 71 1.98 -3.61 -14.66
CA ALA A 71 1.43 -2.27 -14.95
C ALA A 71 -0.07 -2.15 -14.63
N PHE A 72 -0.87 -3.17 -14.91
CA PHE A 72 -2.30 -3.19 -14.62
C PHE A 72 -2.56 -3.35 -13.11
N GLU A 73 -1.79 -4.19 -12.42
CA GLU A 73 -1.90 -4.41 -10.98
C GLU A 73 -1.48 -3.19 -10.15
N LYS A 74 -0.58 -2.34 -10.68
CA LYS A 74 -0.25 -1.04 -10.06
C LYS A 74 -1.43 -0.08 -10.02
N MET A 75 -2.42 -0.26 -10.89
CA MET A 75 -3.63 0.56 -10.93
C MET A 75 -4.75 0.02 -10.04
N ARG A 76 -4.70 -1.27 -9.66
CA ARG A 76 -5.67 -1.89 -8.75
C ARG A 76 -5.47 -1.36 -7.34
N VAL A 77 -6.34 -0.45 -6.92
CA VAL A 77 -6.29 0.19 -5.60
C VAL A 77 -6.54 -0.83 -4.47
N GLY A 78 -7.38 -1.84 -4.70
CA GLY A 78 -7.63 -2.91 -3.73
C GLY A 78 -6.37 -3.63 -3.25
N LEU A 79 -5.40 -3.89 -4.15
CA LEU A 79 -4.13 -4.52 -3.78
C LEU A 79 -3.28 -3.61 -2.88
N ALA A 80 -3.40 -2.29 -3.02
CA ALA A 80 -2.70 -1.35 -2.15
C ALA A 80 -3.30 -1.33 -0.74
N PHE A 81 -4.63 -1.41 -0.62
CA PHE A 81 -5.32 -1.52 0.67
C PHE A 81 -5.06 -2.85 1.36
N GLN A 82 -4.99 -3.96 0.61
CA GLN A 82 -4.63 -5.26 1.18
C GLN A 82 -3.20 -5.26 1.74
N LEU A 83 -2.26 -4.58 1.06
CA LEU A 83 -0.88 -4.49 1.53
C LEU A 83 -0.72 -3.71 2.85
N PHE A 84 -1.56 -2.70 3.08
CA PHE A 84 -1.53 -1.86 4.29
C PHE A 84 -2.66 -2.19 5.28
N GLY A 85 -3.42 -3.25 5.03
CA GLY A 85 -4.55 -3.65 5.86
C GLY A 85 -4.12 -4.57 7.00
N ASP A 86 -5.01 -4.70 7.99
CA ASP A 86 -4.75 -5.54 9.18
C ASP A 86 -4.78 -7.05 8.88
N ARG A 87 -5.35 -7.43 7.72
CA ARG A 87 -5.39 -8.82 7.26
C ARG A 87 -4.20 -9.09 6.36
N VAL A 88 -3.19 -9.75 6.91
CA VAL A 88 -2.00 -10.24 6.20
C VAL A 88 -2.31 -11.56 5.49
#